data_AF-A0A0E0AWY4-F1
#
_entry.id   AF-A0A0E0AWY4-F1
#
_cell.length_a   1.000
_cell.length_b   1.000
_cell.length_c   1.000
_cell.angle_alpha   90.00
_cell.angle_beta   90.00
_cell.angle_gamma   90.00
#
_symmetry.space_group_name_H-M   'P 1'
#
loop_
_entity.id
_entity.type
_entity.pdbx_description
1 polymer ?
#
loop_
_entity_poly.entity_id
_entity_poly.type
_entity_poly.pdbx_seq_one_letter_code
_entity_poly.pdbx_strand_id
1 'polypeptide(L)'
;MRHLRLAAALLLVALLPLAASAADGKAAPAPAPAKAKAPAAPPPAPPNITASMAKGGCKAFAALVAASPDALSTFQSAADGGVTAFCPTDDAMRSFMPTYKNLTADGKASLLLFHAVPVYYSLRSLKSNNGVMNTLATDGSAKNFNFTVQNEGDKVTIKTDASDGVARIKDTVYDKDPIAIYAVDTVLEPVELFEPAESLAPAPAPVADAPKASKSKKASHRHVADAPGPAGDDAPPADQRKSSKKNAAAAGAPCLRWLAALPVAVAVAAALA
;
A
#
# COMPACT_ATOMS: atom_id res chain seq x y z
N MET A 1 44.37 50.55 -7.58
CA MET A 1 44.48 51.27 -8.88
C MET A 1 44.72 50.21 -9.96
N ARG A 2 43.73 50.00 -10.84
CA ARG A 2 43.83 50.17 -12.32
C ARG A 2 45.09 49.48 -12.87
N HIS A 3 45.02 48.48 -13.76
CA HIS A 3 44.51 48.65 -15.11
C HIS A 3 43.98 47.35 -15.75
N LEU A 4 42.86 47.53 -16.41
CA LEU A 4 42.19 46.68 -17.40
C LEU A 4 42.99 46.67 -18.72
N ARG A 5 43.19 45.49 -19.34
CA ARG A 5 43.33 45.37 -20.81
C ARG A 5 42.66 44.08 -21.31
N LEU A 6 41.63 44.27 -22.14
CA LEU A 6 40.97 43.27 -22.97
C LEU A 6 41.88 42.85 -24.13
N ALA A 7 41.85 41.55 -24.47
CA ALA A 7 41.96 40.98 -25.82
C ALA A 7 41.61 39.48 -25.68
N ALA A 8 40.41 39.00 -26.00
CA ALA A 8 39.86 38.71 -27.32
C ALA A 8 40.60 37.59 -28.10
N ALA A 9 39.81 36.57 -28.48
CA ALA A 9 40.08 35.53 -29.49
C ALA A 9 40.91 34.30 -29.00
N LEU A 10 40.68 33.05 -29.43
CA LEU A 10 40.03 32.52 -30.64
C LEU A 10 39.25 31.22 -30.33
N LEU A 11 38.03 31.14 -30.87
CA LEU A 11 37.26 29.93 -31.08
C LEU A 11 37.73 29.30 -32.41
N LEU A 12 38.36 28.12 -32.36
CA LEU A 12 38.79 27.38 -33.54
C LEU A 12 37.68 26.41 -33.98
N VAL A 13 36.75 26.93 -34.78
CA VAL A 13 35.84 26.12 -35.60
C VAL A 13 36.61 25.70 -36.85
N ALA A 14 36.92 24.41 -36.95
CA ALA A 14 37.53 23.84 -38.13
C ALA A 14 36.48 23.70 -39.25
N LEU A 15 36.58 24.57 -40.25
CA LEU A 15 35.95 24.51 -41.56
C LEU A 15 36.96 23.95 -42.57
N LEU A 16 36.58 22.97 -43.39
CA LEU A 16 36.98 22.76 -44.80
C LEU A 16 36.33 21.45 -45.35
N PRO A 17 36.12 21.27 -46.67
CA PRO A 17 35.71 22.21 -47.70
C PRO A 17 34.43 21.79 -48.45
N LEU A 18 33.88 22.80 -49.14
CA LEU A 18 32.84 22.78 -50.14
C LEU A 18 33.30 22.03 -51.42
N ALA A 19 32.56 21.01 -51.84
CA ALA A 19 32.64 20.47 -53.19
C ALA A 19 31.30 20.72 -53.89
N ALA A 20 31.30 21.70 -54.79
CA ALA A 20 30.25 21.90 -55.77
C ALA A 20 30.50 20.97 -56.95
N SER A 21 29.48 20.23 -57.38
CA SER A 21 29.38 19.77 -58.77
C SER A 21 27.95 19.87 -59.25
N ALA A 22 27.87 20.21 -60.53
CA ALA A 22 26.77 20.86 -61.21
C ALA A 22 25.56 19.95 -61.46
N ALA A 23 24.44 20.61 -61.74
CA ALA A 23 23.16 20.03 -62.09
C ALA A 23 23.21 19.33 -63.46
N ASP A 24 22.77 18.08 -63.49
CA ASP A 24 22.21 17.42 -64.67
C ASP A 24 20.74 17.10 -64.36
N GLY A 25 19.84 17.71 -65.13
CA GLY A 25 18.41 17.56 -64.99
C GLY A 25 17.95 16.16 -65.39
N LYS A 26 17.42 15.41 -64.42
CA LYS A 26 16.52 14.28 -64.70
C LYS A 26 15.42 14.26 -63.65
N ALA A 27 14.17 14.29 -64.13
CA ALA A 27 12.97 14.39 -63.33
C ALA A 27 12.95 13.42 -62.14
N ALA A 28 12.64 13.95 -60.96
CA ALA A 28 12.46 13.17 -59.74
C ALA A 28 11.28 12.19 -59.89
N PRO A 29 11.40 10.93 -59.42
CA PRO A 29 10.22 10.09 -59.24
C PRO A 29 9.37 10.64 -58.09
N ALA A 30 8.06 10.65 -58.28
CA ALA A 30 7.07 11.05 -57.29
C ALA A 30 7.27 10.32 -55.94
N PRO A 31 6.94 10.94 -54.79
CA PRO A 31 7.04 10.29 -53.49
C PRO A 31 6.13 9.05 -53.46
N ALA A 32 6.73 7.90 -53.13
CA ALA A 32 5.99 6.68 -52.86
C ALA A 32 5.04 6.89 -51.65
N PRO A 33 3.84 6.27 -51.64
CA PRO A 33 2.90 6.43 -50.55
C PRO A 33 3.52 5.93 -49.23
N ALA A 34 3.45 6.77 -48.19
CA ALA A 34 3.85 6.39 -46.85
C ALA A 34 3.04 5.15 -46.40
N LYS A 35 3.72 4.03 -46.15
CA LYS A 35 3.11 2.88 -45.46
C LYS A 35 2.70 3.36 -44.07
N ALA A 36 1.40 3.49 -43.85
CA ALA A 36 0.83 3.68 -42.53
C ALA A 36 1.38 2.60 -41.59
N LYS A 37 1.97 3.02 -40.47
CA LYS A 37 2.40 2.12 -39.40
C LYS A 37 1.14 1.44 -38.87
N ALA A 38 1.03 0.13 -39.07
CA ALA A 38 -0.09 -0.65 -38.57
C ALA A 38 -0.29 -0.40 -37.06
N PRO A 39 -1.55 -0.40 -36.56
CA PRO A 39 -1.80 -0.30 -35.13
C PRO A 39 -0.96 -1.33 -34.38
N ALA A 40 -0.31 -0.90 -33.30
CA ALA A 40 0.38 -1.83 -32.42
C ALA A 40 -0.62 -2.89 -31.95
N ALA A 41 -0.24 -4.17 -32.06
CA ALA A 41 -1.07 -5.25 -31.54
C ALA A 41 -1.37 -4.97 -30.06
N PRO A 42 -2.58 -5.29 -29.57
CA PRO A 42 -2.89 -5.21 -28.15
C PRO A 42 -1.82 -5.96 -27.34
N PRO A 43 -1.47 -5.48 -26.14
CA PRO A 43 -0.62 -6.25 -25.23
C PRO A 43 -1.20 -7.66 -25.09
N PRO A 44 -0.36 -8.71 -25.03
CA PRO A 44 -0.81 -10.05 -24.71
C PRO A 44 -1.63 -10.01 -23.42
N ALA A 45 -2.76 -10.71 -23.39
CA ALA A 45 -3.54 -10.85 -22.17
C ALA A 45 -2.65 -11.42 -21.04
N PRO A 46 -2.81 -10.94 -19.79
CA PRO A 46 -2.09 -11.52 -18.66
C PRO A 46 -2.34 -13.03 -18.61
N PRO A 47 -1.31 -13.84 -18.30
CA PRO A 47 -1.50 -15.27 -18.19
C PRO A 47 -2.49 -15.59 -17.07
N ASN A 48 -3.29 -16.63 -17.26
CA ASN A 48 -4.18 -17.11 -16.22
C ASN A 48 -3.38 -17.55 -15.00
N ILE A 49 -3.48 -16.79 -13.90
CA ILE A 49 -2.66 -16.97 -12.70
C ILE A 49 -2.79 -18.37 -12.08
N THR A 50 -4.01 -18.93 -12.03
CA THR A 50 -4.24 -20.28 -11.50
C THR A 50 -3.64 -21.36 -12.40
N ALA A 51 -3.64 -21.16 -13.71
CA ALA A 51 -2.96 -22.06 -14.64
C ALA A 51 -1.43 -22.02 -14.46
N SER A 52 -0.87 -20.84 -14.17
CA SER A 52 0.56 -20.69 -13.85
C SER A 52 0.91 -21.39 -12.52
N MET A 53 0.09 -21.23 -11.47
CA MET A 53 0.25 -21.95 -10.19
C MET A 53 0.26 -23.47 -10.40
N ALA A 54 -0.71 -23.99 -11.16
CA ALA A 54 -0.83 -25.42 -11.40
C ALA A 54 0.37 -26.01 -12.16
N LYS A 55 0.93 -25.25 -13.12
CA LYS A 55 2.14 -25.65 -13.86
C LYS A 55 3.40 -25.66 -12.99
N GLY A 56 3.44 -24.85 -11.94
CA GLY A 56 4.58 -24.72 -11.04
C GLY A 56 4.55 -25.60 -9.78
N GLY A 57 3.64 -26.57 -9.69
CA GLY A 57 3.63 -27.52 -8.57
C GLY A 57 2.75 -27.14 -7.37
N CYS A 58 1.82 -26.19 -7.53
CA CYS A 58 0.77 -25.91 -6.54
C CYS A 58 -0.63 -26.20 -7.10
N LYS A 59 -0.81 -27.35 -7.75
CA LYS A 59 -2.08 -27.70 -8.39
C LYS A 59 -3.26 -27.75 -7.42
N ALA A 60 -3.03 -28.24 -6.19
CA ALA A 60 -4.05 -28.31 -5.14
C ALA A 60 -4.51 -26.91 -4.73
N PHE A 61 -3.59 -25.99 -4.48
CA PHE A 61 -3.91 -24.60 -4.15
C PHE A 61 -4.65 -23.91 -5.30
N ALA A 62 -4.14 -24.05 -6.53
CA ALA A 62 -4.76 -23.49 -7.73
C ALA A 62 -6.20 -23.97 -7.94
N ALA A 63 -6.46 -25.26 -7.67
CA ALA A 63 -7.80 -25.83 -7.76
C ALA A 63 -8.76 -25.25 -6.71
N LEU A 64 -8.28 -24.99 -5.48
CA LEU A 64 -9.10 -24.34 -4.46
C LEU A 64 -9.42 -22.88 -4.81
N VAL A 65 -8.44 -22.13 -5.33
CA VAL A 65 -8.68 -20.78 -5.84
C VAL A 65 -9.70 -20.80 -6.97
N ALA A 66 -9.56 -21.70 -7.94
CA ALA A 66 -10.49 -21.82 -9.05
C ALA A 66 -11.91 -22.27 -8.63
N ALA A 67 -12.03 -23.03 -7.55
CA ALA A 67 -13.30 -23.49 -6.99
C ALA A 67 -14.01 -22.44 -6.13
N SER A 68 -13.33 -21.34 -5.77
CA SER A 68 -13.86 -20.26 -4.94
C SER A 68 -14.08 -19.01 -5.80
N PRO A 69 -15.32 -18.70 -6.23
CA PRO A 69 -15.60 -17.61 -7.17
C PRO A 69 -15.01 -16.27 -6.74
N ASP A 70 -15.18 -15.89 -5.48
CA ASP A 70 -14.69 -14.61 -4.93
C ASP A 70 -13.16 -14.55 -4.90
N ALA A 71 -12.51 -15.69 -4.62
CA ALA A 71 -11.06 -15.75 -4.62
C ALA A 71 -10.53 -15.67 -6.06
N LEU A 72 -11.12 -16.45 -6.97
CA LEU A 72 -10.75 -16.44 -8.38
C LEU A 72 -10.89 -15.06 -9.01
N SER A 73 -12.02 -14.37 -8.80
CA SER A 73 -12.25 -13.03 -9.34
C SER A 73 -11.22 -12.05 -8.80
N THR A 74 -10.95 -12.07 -7.49
CA THR A 74 -9.99 -11.15 -6.87
C THR A 74 -8.56 -11.40 -7.36
N PHE A 75 -8.15 -12.66 -7.49
CA PHE A 75 -6.85 -13.02 -8.08
C PHE A 75 -6.71 -12.57 -9.53
N GLN A 76 -7.79 -12.69 -10.32
CA GLN A 76 -7.82 -12.22 -11.71
C GLN A 76 -7.71 -10.70 -11.79
N SER A 77 -8.49 -9.97 -10.97
CA SER A 77 -8.41 -8.51 -10.92
C SER A 77 -7.05 -8.00 -10.44
N ALA A 78 -6.43 -8.66 -9.46
CA ALA A 78 -5.09 -8.31 -9.00
C ALA A 78 -4.02 -8.56 -10.07
N ALA A 79 -4.20 -9.59 -10.91
CA ALA A 79 -3.29 -9.90 -12.01
C ALA A 79 -3.21 -8.79 -13.07
N ASP A 80 -4.22 -7.92 -13.19
CA ASP A 80 -4.19 -6.76 -14.09
C ASP A 80 -3.38 -5.59 -13.50
N GLY A 81 -3.34 -5.45 -12.17
CA GLY A 81 -2.73 -4.32 -11.47
C GLY A 81 -1.35 -4.58 -10.84
N GLY A 82 -0.95 -5.84 -10.73
CA GLY A 82 0.25 -6.25 -9.99
C GLY A 82 -0.11 -7.21 -8.87
N VAL A 83 0.45 -8.42 -8.92
CA VAL A 83 0.21 -9.42 -7.87
C VAL A 83 1.45 -10.25 -7.61
N THR A 84 1.68 -10.53 -6.34
CA THR A 84 2.63 -11.56 -5.90
C THR A 84 1.89 -12.62 -5.12
N ALA A 85 1.87 -13.85 -5.63
CA ALA A 85 1.23 -14.98 -4.98
C ALA A 85 2.27 -15.92 -4.34
N PHE A 86 2.04 -16.26 -3.08
CA PHE A 86 2.78 -17.23 -2.30
C PHE A 86 2.01 -18.54 -2.30
N CYS A 87 2.48 -19.47 -3.10
CA CYS A 87 1.76 -20.63 -3.58
C CYS A 87 2.17 -21.85 -2.76
N PRO A 88 1.37 -22.36 -1.81
CA PRO A 88 1.78 -23.51 -1.03
C PRO A 88 1.89 -24.73 -1.94
N THR A 89 3.00 -25.45 -1.80
CA THR A 89 3.23 -26.70 -2.54
C THR A 89 2.11 -27.71 -2.29
N ASP A 90 1.91 -28.63 -3.23
CA ASP A 90 0.87 -29.65 -3.11
C ASP A 90 1.01 -30.53 -1.85
N ASP A 91 2.24 -30.75 -1.38
CA ASP A 91 2.51 -31.46 -0.13
C ASP A 91 2.09 -30.66 1.11
N ALA A 92 2.38 -29.36 1.12
CA ALA A 92 1.94 -28.44 2.18
C ALA A 92 0.41 -28.37 2.23
N MET A 93 -0.22 -28.16 1.07
CA MET A 93 -1.68 -28.12 0.98
C MET A 93 -2.32 -29.43 1.42
N ARG A 94 -1.79 -30.57 0.97
CA ARG A 94 -2.34 -31.89 1.33
C ARG A 94 -2.36 -32.13 2.84
N SER A 95 -1.30 -31.69 3.53
CA SER A 95 -1.21 -31.78 4.99
C SER A 95 -2.19 -30.83 5.69
N PHE A 96 -2.46 -29.66 5.09
CA PHE A 96 -3.36 -28.65 5.62
C PHE A 96 -4.86 -28.86 5.28
N MET A 97 -5.18 -29.73 4.32
CA MET A 97 -6.56 -29.97 3.86
C MET A 97 -7.59 -30.26 4.97
N PRO A 98 -7.28 -31.01 6.05
CA PRO A 98 -8.22 -31.20 7.16
C PRO A 98 -8.63 -29.87 7.81
N THR A 99 -7.64 -29.01 8.10
CA THR A 99 -7.85 -27.68 8.65
C THR A 99 -8.66 -26.80 7.68
N TYR A 100 -8.25 -26.77 6.41
CA TYR A 100 -8.96 -26.03 5.37
C TYR A 100 -10.45 -26.40 5.29
N LYS A 101 -10.77 -27.69 5.35
CA LYS A 101 -12.16 -28.17 5.24
C LYS A 101 -13.04 -27.70 6.41
N ASN A 102 -12.45 -27.54 7.60
CA ASN A 102 -13.14 -27.09 8.81
C ASN A 102 -13.42 -25.59 8.85
N LEU A 103 -12.85 -24.80 7.93
CA LEU A 103 -13.14 -23.36 7.83
C LEU A 103 -14.54 -23.11 7.23
N THR A 104 -15.12 -21.97 7.61
CA THR A 104 -16.33 -21.42 6.97
C THR A 104 -16.07 -21.08 5.50
N ALA A 105 -17.12 -20.83 4.71
CA ALA A 105 -16.94 -20.41 3.32
C ALA A 105 -16.11 -19.13 3.21
N ASP A 106 -16.43 -18.13 4.03
CA ASP A 106 -15.68 -16.87 4.09
C ASP A 106 -14.24 -17.10 4.56
N GLY A 107 -14.03 -17.92 5.59
CA GLY A 107 -12.70 -18.27 6.07
C GLY A 107 -11.84 -18.97 5.02
N LYS A 108 -12.45 -19.82 4.18
CA LYS A 108 -11.77 -20.44 3.04
C LYS A 108 -11.34 -19.41 2.00
N ALA A 109 -12.22 -18.48 1.64
CA ALA A 109 -11.90 -17.42 0.69
C ALA A 109 -10.79 -16.49 1.24
N SER A 110 -10.91 -16.06 2.49
CA SER A 110 -9.90 -15.24 3.17
C SER A 110 -8.54 -15.94 3.24
N LEU A 111 -8.49 -17.24 3.57
CA LEU A 111 -7.23 -17.99 3.57
C LEU A 111 -6.59 -18.02 2.17
N LEU A 112 -7.37 -18.28 1.12
CA LEU A 112 -6.85 -18.32 -0.24
C LEU A 112 -6.31 -16.95 -0.68
N LEU A 113 -7.01 -15.87 -0.35
CA LEU A 113 -6.60 -14.50 -0.67
C LEU A 113 -5.43 -14.00 0.18
N PHE A 114 -5.26 -14.53 1.38
CA PHE A 114 -4.13 -14.21 2.25
C PHE A 114 -2.79 -14.62 1.63
N HIS A 115 -2.80 -15.60 0.73
CA HIS A 115 -1.62 -16.07 0.04
C HIS A 115 -1.17 -15.18 -1.12
N ALA A 116 -1.68 -13.95 -1.22
CA ALA A 116 -1.24 -13.02 -2.25
C ALA A 116 -1.27 -11.57 -1.77
N VAL A 117 -0.44 -10.74 -2.38
CA VAL A 117 -0.38 -9.29 -2.13
C VAL A 117 -0.69 -8.54 -3.43
N PRO A 118 -1.40 -7.39 -3.37
CA PRO A 118 -1.84 -6.61 -4.53
C PRO A 118 -0.72 -5.76 -5.15
N VAL A 119 0.53 -6.24 -5.09
CA VAL A 119 1.70 -5.57 -5.65
C VAL A 119 2.63 -6.63 -6.22
N TYR A 120 3.19 -6.35 -7.39
CA TYR A 120 4.25 -7.18 -7.97
C TYR A 120 5.58 -6.96 -7.24
N TYR A 121 6.15 -8.05 -6.75
CA TYR A 121 7.48 -8.09 -6.16
C TYR A 121 8.29 -9.21 -6.81
N SER A 122 9.38 -8.82 -7.48
CA SER A 122 10.41 -9.77 -7.89
C SER A 122 11.09 -10.39 -6.65
N LEU A 123 11.72 -11.55 -6.80
CA LEU A 123 12.41 -12.22 -5.69
C LEU A 123 13.51 -11.31 -5.11
N ARG A 124 14.17 -10.52 -5.95
CA ARG A 124 15.15 -9.51 -5.53
C ARG A 124 14.50 -8.42 -4.68
N SER A 125 13.32 -7.93 -5.09
CA SER A 125 12.59 -6.90 -4.35
C SER A 125 12.17 -7.42 -2.97
N LEU A 126 11.66 -8.64 -2.89
CA LEU A 126 11.33 -9.30 -1.61
C LEU A 126 12.56 -9.39 -0.69
N LYS A 127 13.73 -9.73 -1.25
CA LYS A 127 14.99 -9.75 -0.48
C LYS A 127 15.43 -8.36 0.01
N SER A 128 15.17 -7.29 -0.73
CA SER A 128 15.58 -5.96 -0.31
C SER A 128 14.56 -5.26 0.60
N ASN A 129 13.29 -5.67 0.55
CA ASN A 129 12.16 -4.97 1.15
C ASN A 129 11.40 -5.88 2.12
N ASN A 130 12.05 -6.18 3.25
CA ASN A 130 11.43 -6.89 4.36
C ASN A 130 10.43 -5.98 5.08
N GLY A 131 9.40 -6.58 5.67
CA GLY A 131 8.40 -5.85 6.44
C GLY A 131 7.01 -6.47 6.33
N VAL A 132 6.05 -5.79 6.97
CA VAL A 132 4.65 -6.17 6.97
C VAL A 132 4.04 -5.87 5.59
N MET A 133 3.27 -6.82 5.07
CA MET A 133 2.56 -6.70 3.80
C MET A 133 1.07 -6.99 3.99
N ASN A 134 0.24 -6.15 3.39
CA ASN A 134 -1.20 -6.37 3.30
C ASN A 134 -1.50 -7.32 2.14
N THR A 135 -2.45 -8.20 2.36
CA THR A 135 -2.80 -9.27 1.42
C THR A 135 -4.06 -8.93 0.63
N LEU A 136 -4.39 -9.75 -0.37
CA LEU A 136 -5.67 -9.63 -1.08
C LEU A 136 -6.88 -9.91 -0.18
N ALA A 137 -6.68 -10.51 0.99
CA ALA A 137 -7.74 -10.72 1.98
C ALA A 137 -8.03 -9.46 2.82
N THR A 138 -7.18 -8.43 2.75
CA THR A 138 -7.41 -7.17 3.47
C THR A 138 -8.52 -6.37 2.79
N ASP A 139 -9.61 -6.13 3.51
CA ASP A 139 -10.77 -5.34 3.02
C ASP A 139 -10.81 -3.92 3.59
N GLY A 140 -9.81 -3.53 4.39
CA GLY A 140 -9.74 -2.22 5.06
C GLY A 140 -10.78 -2.04 6.17
N SER A 141 -11.51 -3.10 6.53
CA SER A 141 -12.36 -3.14 7.71
C SER A 141 -11.52 -3.51 8.95
N ALA A 142 -12.16 -3.75 10.10
CA ALA A 142 -11.46 -4.05 11.36
C ALA A 142 -10.52 -5.28 11.30
N LYS A 143 -10.58 -6.11 10.24
CA LYS A 143 -9.73 -7.28 10.02
C LYS A 143 -8.60 -6.94 9.05
N ASN A 144 -7.35 -7.00 9.51
CA ASN A 144 -6.18 -6.63 8.73
C ASN A 144 -5.32 -7.85 8.45
N PHE A 145 -5.69 -8.59 7.40
CA PHE A 145 -4.96 -9.77 6.96
C PHE A 145 -3.56 -9.41 6.45
N ASN A 146 -2.57 -9.46 7.34
CA ASN A 146 -1.17 -9.13 7.04
C ASN A 146 -0.21 -10.26 7.44
N PHE A 147 0.94 -10.31 6.77
CA PHE A 147 2.07 -11.14 7.17
C PHE A 147 3.37 -10.34 7.06
N THR A 148 4.44 -10.85 7.66
CA THR A 148 5.76 -10.22 7.57
C THR A 148 6.69 -11.01 6.68
N VAL A 149 7.24 -10.37 5.65
CA VAL A 149 8.34 -10.90 4.84
C VAL A 149 9.66 -10.56 5.50
N GLN A 150 10.53 -11.55 5.64
CA GLN A 150 11.87 -11.40 6.19
C GLN A 150 12.88 -12.22 5.38
N ASN A 151 14.17 -11.93 5.53
CA ASN A 151 15.21 -12.81 5.01
C ASN A 151 15.83 -13.60 6.15
N GLU A 152 16.07 -14.88 5.87
CA GLU A 152 16.89 -15.75 6.69
C GLU A 152 18.07 -16.23 5.85
N GLY A 153 19.21 -15.55 6.01
CA GLY A 153 20.34 -15.68 5.10
C GLY A 153 19.95 -15.27 3.67
N ASP A 154 20.17 -16.16 2.70
CA ASP A 154 19.84 -15.93 1.29
C ASP A 154 18.39 -16.26 0.91
N LYS A 155 17.58 -16.73 1.86
CA LYS A 155 16.22 -17.18 1.61
C LYS A 155 15.20 -16.17 2.12
N VAL A 156 14.15 -15.97 1.34
CA VAL A 156 12.98 -15.17 1.74
C VAL A 156 12.04 -16.07 2.52
N THR A 157 11.61 -15.57 3.68
CA THR A 157 10.69 -16.24 4.60
C THR A 157 9.51 -15.34 4.90
N ILE A 158 8.38 -15.96 5.23
CA ILE A 158 7.11 -15.30 5.48
C ILE A 158 6.61 -15.79 6.82
N LYS A 159 6.29 -14.86 7.71
CA LYS A 159 5.86 -15.12 9.08
C LYS A 159 4.47 -14.56 9.30
N THR A 160 3.68 -15.33 10.04
CA THR A 160 2.32 -15.00 10.47
C THR A 160 2.27 -15.19 11.96
N ASP A 161 1.63 -14.28 12.70
CA ASP A 161 1.62 -14.35 14.17
C ASP A 161 0.71 -15.47 14.70
N ALA A 162 -0.16 -16.03 13.85
CA ALA A 162 -1.11 -17.08 14.22
C ALA A 162 -0.46 -18.46 14.43
N SER A 163 0.73 -18.66 13.87
CA SER A 163 1.41 -19.95 13.86
C SER A 163 2.89 -19.75 14.11
N ASP A 164 3.51 -20.59 14.95
CA ASP A 164 4.97 -20.61 15.14
C ASP A 164 5.74 -21.03 13.86
N GLY A 165 5.01 -21.46 12.82
CA GLY A 165 5.53 -21.87 11.54
C GLY A 165 6.02 -20.70 10.67
N VAL A 166 7.21 -20.87 10.08
CA VAL A 166 7.77 -19.94 9.08
C VAL A 166 7.64 -20.57 7.70
N ALA A 167 6.94 -19.92 6.79
CA ALA A 167 6.88 -20.36 5.39
C ALA A 167 8.10 -19.84 4.63
N ARG A 168 8.71 -20.69 3.80
CA ARG A 168 9.94 -20.37 3.07
C ARG A 168 9.70 -20.51 1.58
N ILE A 169 10.14 -19.49 0.83
CA ILE A 169 10.14 -19.58 -0.63
C ILE A 169 11.14 -20.65 -1.05
N LYS A 170 10.63 -21.66 -1.76
CA LYS A 170 11.42 -22.75 -2.33
C LYS A 170 11.88 -22.44 -3.73
N ASP A 171 10.94 -22.04 -4.57
CA ASP A 171 11.14 -21.89 -6.01
C ASP A 171 10.30 -20.74 -6.58
N THR A 172 10.75 -20.22 -7.71
CA THR A 172 9.99 -19.27 -8.52
C THR A 172 9.16 -20.04 -9.54
N VAL A 173 7.84 -20.01 -9.39
CA VAL A 173 6.89 -20.67 -10.29
C VAL A 173 6.67 -19.84 -11.56
N TYR A 174 6.50 -18.53 -11.38
CA TYR A 174 6.26 -17.59 -12.45
C TYR A 174 6.78 -16.22 -12.02
N ASP A 175 7.49 -15.51 -12.89
CA ASP A 175 8.00 -14.17 -12.59
C ASP A 175 8.09 -13.36 -13.89
N LYS A 176 6.99 -12.67 -14.19
CA LYS A 176 6.89 -11.69 -15.29
C LYS A 176 5.87 -10.64 -14.88
N ASP A 177 6.33 -9.40 -14.81
CA ASP A 177 5.47 -8.23 -14.61
C ASP A 177 4.19 -8.30 -15.47
N PRO A 178 3.00 -8.14 -14.89
CA PRO A 178 2.71 -7.72 -13.50
C PRO A 178 2.50 -8.88 -12.48
N ILE A 179 2.86 -10.13 -12.80
CA ILE A 179 2.56 -11.31 -11.98
C ILE A 179 3.85 -12.01 -11.50
N ALA A 180 3.94 -12.22 -10.20
CA ALA A 180 4.92 -13.10 -9.57
C ALA A 180 4.23 -14.21 -8.77
N ILE A 181 4.78 -15.43 -8.84
CA ILE A 181 4.29 -16.60 -8.12
C ILE A 181 5.50 -17.36 -7.57
N TYR A 182 5.51 -17.58 -6.26
CA TYR A 182 6.58 -18.27 -5.55
C TYR A 182 6.03 -19.47 -4.81
N ALA A 183 6.65 -20.64 -4.96
CA ALA A 183 6.27 -21.83 -4.21
C ALA A 183 6.76 -21.73 -2.75
N VAL A 184 5.90 -22.04 -1.79
CA VAL A 184 6.22 -22.07 -0.34
C VAL A 184 5.97 -23.44 0.27
N ASP A 185 6.75 -23.80 1.28
CA ASP A 185 6.65 -25.11 1.96
C ASP A 185 5.56 -25.24 3.01
N THR A 186 4.96 -24.14 3.42
CA THR A 186 3.95 -24.11 4.49
C THR A 186 2.79 -23.21 4.06
N VAL A 187 1.58 -23.57 4.46
CA VAL A 187 0.39 -22.72 4.29
C VAL A 187 0.48 -21.55 5.27
N LEU A 188 0.24 -20.34 4.78
CA LEU A 188 0.18 -19.13 5.59
C LEU A 188 -1.16 -19.08 6.35
N GLU A 189 -1.09 -18.91 7.66
CA GLU A 189 -2.25 -18.96 8.56
C GLU A 189 -2.54 -17.55 9.12
N PRO A 190 -3.66 -16.89 8.76
CA PRO A 190 -4.02 -15.59 9.31
C PRO A 190 -4.44 -15.64 10.77
N VAL A 191 -4.05 -14.64 11.54
CA VAL A 191 -4.45 -14.49 12.96
C VAL A 191 -5.97 -14.43 13.11
N GLU A 192 -6.66 -13.80 12.16
CA GLU A 192 -8.10 -13.60 12.19
C GLU A 192 -8.92 -14.88 12.04
N LEU A 193 -8.29 -15.97 11.58
CA LEU A 193 -8.91 -17.27 11.39
C LEU A 193 -8.46 -18.31 12.42
N PHE A 194 -7.25 -18.15 12.98
CA PHE A 194 -6.59 -19.19 13.76
C PHE A 194 -6.27 -18.80 15.21
N GLU A 195 -6.33 -17.51 15.58
CA GLU A 195 -6.26 -17.13 16.99
C GLU A 195 -7.65 -17.12 17.66
N PRO A 196 -7.77 -17.57 18.92
CA PRO A 196 -9.02 -17.54 19.65
C PRO A 196 -9.57 -16.12 19.77
N ALA A 197 -10.89 -15.96 19.58
CA ALA A 197 -11.59 -14.68 19.64
C ALA A 197 -11.43 -13.90 20.96
N GLU A 198 -10.89 -14.51 22.02
CA GLU A 198 -10.55 -13.83 23.28
C GLU A 198 -9.32 -12.93 23.19
N SER A 199 -8.46 -13.11 22.17
CA SER A 199 -7.27 -12.26 21.90
C SER A 199 -7.62 -10.99 21.12
N LEU A 200 -8.69 -11.03 20.31
CA LEU A 200 -9.22 -9.87 19.60
C LEU A 200 -10.14 -9.08 20.54
N ALA A 201 -9.51 -8.37 21.49
CA ALA A 201 -10.22 -7.55 22.47
C ALA A 201 -11.31 -6.68 21.77
N PRO A 202 -12.54 -6.64 22.31
CA PRO A 202 -13.60 -5.81 21.75
C PRO A 202 -13.13 -4.37 21.65
N ALA A 203 -13.31 -3.76 20.48
CA ALA A 203 -13.10 -2.32 20.29
C ALA A 203 -13.78 -1.57 21.46
N PRO A 204 -13.13 -0.56 22.07
CA PRO A 204 -13.72 0.17 23.18
C PRO A 204 -15.09 0.70 22.77
N ALA A 205 -16.14 0.22 23.43
CA ALA A 205 -17.47 0.77 23.26
C ALA A 205 -17.42 2.28 23.55
N PRO A 206 -18.13 3.13 22.78
CA PRO A 206 -18.16 4.55 23.06
C PRO A 206 -18.76 4.75 24.44
N VAL A 207 -17.98 5.32 25.36
CA VAL A 207 -18.46 5.73 26.67
C VAL A 207 -19.58 6.74 26.48
N ALA A 208 -20.81 6.32 26.75
CA ALA A 208 -21.95 7.20 26.87
C ALA A 208 -21.75 8.06 28.13
N ASP A 209 -21.51 9.36 27.92
CA ASP A 209 -21.46 10.38 28.95
C ASP A 209 -22.86 10.51 29.58
N ALA A 210 -23.00 10.09 30.84
CA ALA A 210 -24.23 10.28 31.61
C ALA A 210 -24.05 11.46 32.59
N PRO A 211 -24.96 12.46 32.59
CA PRO A 211 -24.79 13.66 33.40
C PRO A 211 -25.26 13.42 34.84
N LYS A 212 -24.45 13.84 35.83
CA LYS A 212 -24.88 13.91 37.24
C LYS A 212 -25.54 15.26 37.53
N ALA A 213 -26.84 15.23 37.80
CA ALA A 213 -27.61 16.35 38.32
C ALA A 213 -27.85 16.25 39.84
N SER A 214 -27.23 17.18 40.57
CA SER A 214 -27.86 18.14 41.49
C SER A 214 -28.44 17.75 42.88
N LYS A 215 -28.06 18.58 43.87
CA LYS A 215 -28.82 19.23 44.98
C LYS A 215 -28.60 18.83 46.46
N SER A 216 -27.80 19.65 47.13
CA SER A 216 -28.08 20.55 48.29
C SER A 216 -28.85 20.07 49.55
N LYS A 217 -28.22 20.17 50.76
CA LYS A 217 -28.38 21.27 51.76
C LYS A 217 -27.93 20.89 53.21
N LYS A 218 -27.10 21.78 53.79
CA LYS A 218 -27.09 22.38 55.16
C LYS A 218 -27.04 21.48 56.42
N ALA A 219 -25.99 21.65 57.24
CA ALA A 219 -26.04 22.22 58.60
C ALA A 219 -24.64 22.26 59.26
N SER A 220 -24.48 23.28 60.10
CA SER A 220 -23.33 23.79 60.85
C SER A 220 -22.88 22.93 62.05
N HIS A 221 -21.59 23.00 62.45
CA HIS A 221 -21.16 23.39 63.81
C HIS A 221 -19.61 23.50 63.97
N ARG A 222 -19.19 24.71 64.39
CA ARG A 222 -18.15 25.12 65.37
C ARG A 222 -16.68 24.64 65.31
N HIS A 223 -15.81 25.65 65.17
CA HIS A 223 -14.63 26.03 65.96
C HIS A 223 -13.72 24.95 66.55
N VAL A 224 -12.41 25.08 66.31
CA VAL A 224 -11.41 25.53 67.31
C VAL A 224 -10.20 26.08 66.55
N ALA A 225 -9.67 27.20 67.04
CA ALA A 225 -8.44 27.85 66.63
C ALA A 225 -7.26 27.29 67.45
N ASP A 226 -6.06 27.24 66.88
CA ASP A 226 -4.86 27.81 67.51
C ASP A 226 -3.70 27.82 66.49
N ALA A 227 -3.09 28.98 66.32
CA ALA A 227 -1.74 29.15 65.77
C ALA A 227 -0.85 29.50 66.97
N PRO A 228 0.47 29.21 66.97
CA PRO A 228 1.39 30.16 66.31
C PRO A 228 2.66 29.53 65.68
N GLY A 229 3.20 30.21 64.65
CA GLY A 229 4.57 29.98 64.14
C GLY A 229 5.65 30.40 65.14
N PRO A 230 6.95 30.34 64.78
CA PRO A 230 7.53 31.56 64.20
C PRO A 230 8.73 31.36 63.24
N ALA A 231 9.12 32.52 62.67
CA ALA A 231 10.45 32.93 62.21
C ALA A 231 11.03 32.27 60.96
N GLY A 232 11.61 32.98 60.01
CA GLY A 232 11.98 34.39 59.95
C GLY A 232 12.86 34.65 58.72
N ASP A 233 12.90 35.91 58.32
CA ASP A 233 13.96 36.60 57.56
C ASP A 233 13.99 36.50 56.02
N ASP A 234 13.45 37.56 55.40
CA ASP A 234 14.16 38.58 54.59
C ASP A 234 15.40 38.13 53.77
N ALA A 235 15.63 38.46 52.48
CA ALA A 235 15.19 39.57 51.63
C ALA A 235 15.48 39.30 50.12
N PRO A 236 14.94 40.13 49.18
CA PRO A 236 15.07 40.05 47.70
C PRO A 236 16.18 41.04 47.19
N PRO A 237 16.27 41.61 45.95
CA PRO A 237 15.44 41.56 44.72
C PRO A 237 16.15 41.64 43.33
N ALA A 238 15.31 41.72 42.28
CA ALA A 238 15.48 42.37 40.95
C ALA A 238 16.22 41.58 39.85
N ASP A 239 15.74 41.45 38.61
CA ASP A 239 15.00 42.40 37.75
C ASP A 239 13.91 41.68 36.89
N GLN A 240 12.66 42.17 36.86
CA GLN A 240 12.03 42.97 35.78
C GLN A 240 11.92 42.26 34.40
N ARG A 241 10.82 42.27 33.64
CA ARG A 241 9.49 42.92 33.66
C ARG A 241 8.65 42.12 32.64
N LYS A 242 7.45 41.65 33.00
CA LYS A 242 6.14 42.33 32.89
C LYS A 242 5.56 42.39 31.47
N SER A 243 4.49 41.64 31.23
CA SER A 243 3.17 42.17 30.84
C SER A 243 2.21 40.99 30.59
N SER A 244 1.23 40.80 31.46
CA SER A 244 -0.13 41.38 31.39
C SER A 244 -1.10 40.54 30.56
N LYS A 245 -1.81 39.70 31.31
CA LYS A 245 -3.10 39.09 31.00
C LYS A 245 -4.14 40.15 30.64
N LYS A 246 -4.92 39.95 29.57
CA LYS A 246 -6.39 40.12 29.58
C LYS A 246 -7.06 39.82 28.23
N ASN A 247 -8.16 39.07 28.37
CA ASN A 247 -9.43 39.12 27.64
C ASN A 247 -9.44 38.71 26.16
N ALA A 248 -10.06 37.60 25.77
CA ALA A 248 -11.50 37.25 25.80
C ALA A 248 -12.24 37.67 24.51
N ALA A 249 -12.91 36.66 23.95
CA ALA A 249 -14.09 36.68 23.08
C ALA A 249 -13.98 37.29 21.68
N ALA A 250 -14.17 36.44 20.66
CA ALA A 250 -15.18 36.70 19.63
C ALA A 250 -15.52 35.39 18.91
N ALA A 251 -16.83 35.12 18.83
CA ALA A 251 -17.44 34.07 18.03
C ALA A 251 -17.22 34.31 16.53
N GLY A 252 -17.06 33.22 15.77
CA GLY A 252 -17.04 33.25 14.31
C GLY A 252 -16.91 31.85 13.73
N ALA A 253 -18.03 31.27 13.30
CA ALA A 253 -18.05 30.26 12.23
C ALA A 253 -18.32 31.00 10.89
N PRO A 254 -18.30 30.38 9.69
CA PRO A 254 -17.89 29.01 9.30
C PRO A 254 -16.97 29.00 8.04
N CYS A 255 -16.47 27.83 7.61
CA CYS A 255 -16.24 27.54 6.17
C CYS A 255 -15.94 26.04 5.93
N LEU A 256 -17.00 25.29 5.59
CA LEU A 256 -16.96 24.03 4.85
C LEU A 256 -16.60 24.34 3.39
N ARG A 257 -15.53 23.75 2.85
CA ARG A 257 -15.24 23.72 1.41
C ARG A 257 -15.29 22.28 0.92
N TRP A 258 -16.45 21.88 0.40
CA TRP A 258 -16.57 20.74 -0.52
C TRP A 258 -16.25 21.23 -1.94
N LEU A 259 -15.36 20.55 -2.65
CA LEU A 259 -15.12 20.72 -4.08
C LEU A 259 -16.01 19.72 -4.84
N ALA A 260 -16.98 20.24 -5.59
CA ALA A 260 -17.79 19.47 -6.52
C ALA A 260 -17.06 19.35 -7.87
N ALA A 261 -16.92 18.11 -8.36
CA ALA A 261 -16.47 17.81 -9.72
C ALA A 261 -17.68 17.78 -10.67
N LEU A 262 -17.57 18.46 -11.81
CA LEU A 262 -18.53 18.43 -12.92
C LEU A 262 -18.15 17.32 -13.92
N PRO A 263 -19.10 16.54 -14.47
CA PRO A 263 -18.84 15.68 -15.62
C PRO A 263 -19.10 16.43 -16.94
N VAL A 264 -18.16 16.30 -17.90
CA VAL A 264 -18.38 16.66 -19.30
C VAL A 264 -19.00 15.47 -20.02
N ALA A 265 -20.25 15.60 -20.44
CA ALA A 265 -20.92 14.66 -21.33
C ALA A 265 -20.55 14.97 -22.79
N VAL A 266 -20.02 13.99 -23.51
CA VAL A 266 -19.88 14.04 -24.97
C VAL A 266 -20.98 13.18 -25.57
N ALA A 267 -21.93 13.83 -26.24
CA ALA A 267 -22.96 13.17 -27.03
C ALA A 267 -22.39 12.84 -28.42
N VAL A 268 -22.43 11.55 -28.79
CA VAL A 268 -22.21 11.07 -30.16
C VAL A 268 -23.58 10.94 -30.81
N ALA A 269 -23.85 11.80 -31.80
CA ALA A 269 -25.02 11.67 -32.66
C ALA A 269 -24.67 10.76 -33.86
N ALA A 270 -25.43 9.68 -34.01
CA ALA A 270 -25.45 8.85 -35.20
C ALA A 270 -26.35 9.50 -36.27
N ALA A 271 -25.91 9.45 -37.53
CA ALA A 271 -26.79 9.59 -38.68
C ALA A 271 -26.38 8.58 -39.76
N LEU A 272 -27.34 7.74 -40.14
CA LEU A 272 -27.32 6.85 -41.29
C LEU A 272 -27.92 7.59 -42.49
N ALA A 273 -27.20 7.66 -43.61
CA ALA A 273 -27.67 7.57 -44.99
C ALA A 273 -26.46 7.64 -45.93
#